data_AF-A0A3N5MBV7-F1
#
_entry.id   AF-A0A3N5MBV7-F1
#
_cell.length_a   1.000
_cell.length_b   1.000
_cell.length_c   1.000
_cell.angle_alpha   90.00
_cell.angle_beta   90.00
_cell.angle_gamma   90.00
#
_symmetry.space_group_name_H-M   'P 1'
#
loop_
_entity.id
_entity.type
_entity.pdbx_description
1 polymer ?
#
loop_
_entity_poly.entity_id
_entity_poly.type
_entity_poly.pdbx_seq_one_letter_code
_entity_poly.pdbx_strand_id
1 'polypeptide(L)' 'VNAGHGLNYYNVSGIAGIEGIRGLYIGHSIISRAVLVGLERAVREMKNLIEASIIRR' A
#
# COMPACT_ATOMS: atom_id res chain seq x y z
N VAL A 1 -12.78 8.42 -3.94
CA VAL A 1 -13.11 6.98 -3.91
C VAL A 1 -12.10 6.26 -3.02
N ASN A 2 -12.47 5.16 -2.36
CA ASN A 2 -11.56 4.36 -1.54
C ASN A 2 -11.33 2.99 -2.18
N ALA A 3 -10.14 2.41 -2.01
CA ALA A 3 -9.79 1.08 -2.49
C ALA A 3 -9.02 0.30 -1.39
N GLY A 4 -8.72 -0.98 -1.59
CA GLY A 4 -7.93 -1.73 -0.59
C GLY A 4 -7.97 -3.25 -0.68
N HIS A 5 -9.11 -3.84 -1.06
CA HIS A 5 -9.24 -5.30 -1.11
C HIS A 5 -8.30 -5.90 -2.17
N GLY A 6 -7.50 -6.89 -1.77
CA GLY A 6 -6.53 -7.56 -2.64
C GLY A 6 -5.25 -6.78 -2.95
N LEU A 7 -5.05 -5.58 -2.37
CA LEU A 7 -3.82 -4.83 -2.56
C LEU A 7 -2.65 -5.43 -1.78
N ASN A 8 -1.48 -5.42 -2.40
CA ASN A 8 -0.22 -5.93 -1.87
C ASN A 8 0.96 -5.10 -2.38
N TYR A 9 2.17 -5.45 -1.93
CA TYR A 9 3.41 -4.71 -2.22
C TYR A 9 3.82 -4.68 -3.70
N TYR A 10 3.17 -5.45 -4.57
CA TYR A 10 3.47 -5.50 -6.00
C TYR A 10 2.48 -4.72 -6.85
N ASN A 11 1.21 -4.62 -6.42
CA ASN A 11 0.15 -3.99 -7.21
C ASN A 11 -0.34 -2.65 -6.66
N VAL A 12 0.03 -2.29 -5.41
CA VAL A 12 -0.48 -1.08 -4.75
C VAL A 12 -0.15 0.20 -5.53
N SER A 13 1.02 0.26 -6.16
CA SER A 13 1.50 1.46 -6.86
C SER A 13 0.60 1.90 -8.01
N GLY A 14 0.08 0.95 -8.78
CA GLY A 14 -0.82 1.26 -9.90
C GLY A 14 -2.15 1.88 -9.43
N ILE A 15 -2.65 1.45 -8.27
CA ILE A 15 -3.90 1.96 -7.70
C ILE A 15 -3.68 3.26 -6.94
N ALA A 16 -2.57 3.38 -6.19
CA ALA A 16 -2.19 4.58 -5.46
C ALA A 16 -2.01 5.79 -6.38
N GLY A 17 -1.62 5.55 -7.63
CA GLY A 17 -1.56 6.60 -8.64
C GLY A 17 -2.92 7.21 -8.94
N ILE A 18 -4.01 6.44 -9.07
CA ILE A 18 -5.28 6.87 -9.70
C ILE A 18 -5.84 8.19 -9.10
N GLU A 19 -6.23 9.11 -9.98
CA GLU A 19 -6.80 10.40 -9.56
C GLU A 19 -8.13 10.19 -8.82
N GLY A 20 -8.33 10.92 -7.72
CA GLY A 20 -9.55 10.80 -6.92
C GLY A 20 -9.58 9.62 -5.95
N ILE A 21 -8.52 8.81 -5.86
CA ILE A 21 -8.31 7.89 -4.74
C ILE A 21 -7.99 8.70 -3.48
N ARG A 22 -8.80 8.53 -2.44
CA ARG A 22 -8.68 9.25 -1.16
C ARG A 22 -8.12 8.38 -0.03
N GLY A 23 -8.21 7.06 -0.16
CA GLY A 23 -7.78 6.14 0.87
C GLY A 23 -7.57 4.73 0.35
N LEU A 24 -6.53 4.08 0.87
CA LEU A 24 -6.19 2.69 0.63
C LEU A 24 -6.24 1.92 1.96
N TYR A 25 -7.20 1.02 2.13
CA TYR A 25 -7.37 0.23 3.33
C TYR A 25 -6.83 -1.20 3.12
N ILE A 26 -5.58 -1.42 3.52
CA ILE A 26 -4.84 -2.65 3.22
C ILE A 26 -4.61 -3.42 4.53
N GLY A 27 -5.11 -4.66 4.60
CA GLY A 27 -5.02 -5.50 5.80
C GLY A 27 -4.12 -6.72 5.59
N HIS A 28 -4.67 -7.77 4.95
CA HIS A 28 -4.06 -9.09 4.84
C HIS A 28 -2.58 -9.04 4.41
N SER A 29 -2.24 -8.33 3.33
CA SER A 29 -0.85 -8.29 2.83
C SER A 29 0.13 -7.64 3.80
N ILE A 30 -0.27 -6.60 4.53
CA ILE A 30 0.57 -5.97 5.57
C ILE A 30 0.82 -6.96 6.71
N ILE A 31 -0.22 -7.65 7.18
CA ILE A 31 -0.08 -8.64 8.26
C ILE A 31 0.78 -9.83 7.80
N SER A 32 0.56 -10.35 6.58
CA SER A 32 1.38 -11.42 6.02
C SER A 32 2.86 -11.04 5.94
N ARG A 33 3.18 -9.80 5.55
CA ARG A 33 4.56 -9.27 5.56
C ARG A 33 5.08 -9.11 6.99
N ALA A 34 4.25 -8.62 7.90
CA ALA A 34 4.62 -8.34 9.29
C ALA A 34 5.06 -9.59 10.06
N VAL A 35 4.50 -10.77 9.74
CA VAL A 35 4.93 -12.05 10.33
C VAL A 35 6.42 -12.33 10.05
N LEU A 36 6.97 -11.81 8.95
CA LEU A 36 8.37 -12.03 8.55
C LEU A 36 9.31 -10.90 9.01
N VAL A 37 8.85 -9.65 9.01
CA VAL A 37 9.72 -8.48 9.16
C VAL A 37 9.33 -7.54 10.31
N GLY A 38 8.26 -7.84 11.03
CA GLY A 38 7.64 -6.96 12.03
C GLY A 38 6.66 -5.95 11.42
N LEU A 39 5.65 -5.57 12.22
CA LEU A 39 4.54 -4.70 11.78
C LEU A 39 5.01 -3.31 11.37
N GLU A 40 5.91 -2.70 12.14
CA GLU A 40 6.41 -1.35 11.86
C GLU A 40 7.06 -1.28 10.47
N ARG A 41 7.96 -2.24 10.17
CA ARG A 41 8.65 -2.30 8.89
C ARG A 41 7.67 -2.59 7.75
N ALA A 42 6.73 -3.53 7.94
CA ALA A 42 5.73 -3.85 6.93
C ALA A 42 4.87 -2.63 6.55
N VAL A 43 4.40 -1.87 7.54
CA VAL A 43 3.61 -0.64 7.30
C VAL A 43 4.46 0.43 6.61
N ARG A 44 5.69 0.65 7.07
CA ARG A 44 6.62 1.63 6.49
C ARG A 44 6.91 1.33 5.02
N GLU A 45 7.18 0.07 4.68
CA GLU A 45 7.43 -0.36 3.30
C GLU A 45 6.20 -0.12 2.40
N MET A 46 4.98 -0.43 2.88
CA MET A 46 3.74 -0.19 2.12
C MET A 46 3.52 1.31 1.88
N LYS A 47 3.74 2.13 2.91
CA LYS A 47 3.62 3.59 2.82
C LYS A 47 4.59 4.17 1.78
N ASN A 48 5.85 3.74 1.80
CA ASN A 48 6.85 4.20 0.84
C ASN A 48 6.46 3.89 -0.61
N LEU A 49 5.87 2.71 -0.87
CA LEU A 49 5.38 2.35 -2.21
C LEU A 49 4.26 3.29 -2.66
N ILE A 50 3.32 3.60 -1.77
CA ILE A 50 2.21 4.51 -2.04
C ILE A 50 2.74 5.92 -2.34
N GLU A 51 3.62 6.47 -1.50
CA GLU A 51 4.20 7.80 -1.67
C GLU A 51 5.03 7.92 -2.95
N ALA A 52 5.88 6.94 -3.24
CA ALA A 52 6.67 6.91 -4.47
C ALA A 52 5.78 6.86 -5.72
N SER A 53 4.57 6.32 -5.63
CA SER A 53 3.62 6.25 -6.75
C SER A 53 2.90 7.56 -6.99
N ILE A 54 2.70 8.35 -5.93
CA ILE A 54 2.10 9.69 -6.01
C ILE A 54 3.11 10.71 -6.54
N ILE A 55 4.38 10.64 -6.11
CA ILE A 55 5.44 11.58 -6.54
C ILE A 55 5.81 11.43 -8.03
N ARG A 56 5.65 10.23 -8.60
CA ARG A 56 5.98 9.94 -10.01
C ARG A 56 4.88 10.36 -11.01
N ARG A 57 3.88 11.11 -10.56
CA ARG A 57 2.85 11.73 -11.41
C ARG A 57 3.24 13.12 -11.87
#